data_AF-A0A3L6G2C7-F1
#
_entry.id   AF-A0A3L6G2C7-F1
#
_cell.length_a   1.000
_cell.length_b   1.000
_cell.length_c   1.000
_cell.angle_alpha   90.00
_cell.angle_beta   90.00
_cell.angle_gamma   90.00
#
_symmetry.space_group_name_H-M   'P 1'
#
loop_
_entity.id
_entity.type
_entity.pdbx_description
1 polymer ?
#
loop_
_entity_poly.entity_id
_entity_poly.type
_entity_poly.pdbx_seq_one_letter_code
_entity_poly.pdbx_strand_id
1 'polypeptide(L)'
;MRSNELRLALQAGFDPARAKRRQKASAEKKATVAARDKQVWCILINDKVQFRMQWPQYAELQVNGIPVRVMTRPGSQLLGINGRDDGPLVTTCSREGINKISLSRVDARTFCFGVRIVRRTVPQVLFI
;
A
#
# COMPACT_ATOMS: atom_id res chain seq x y z
N MET A 1 9.72 5.28 -21.63
CA MET A 1 9.02 5.27 -20.33
C MET A 1 9.02 3.84 -19.80
N ARG A 2 9.62 3.56 -18.63
CA ARG A 2 9.63 2.18 -18.07
C ARG A 2 8.50 2.06 -17.04
N SER A 3 7.41 1.40 -17.40
CA SER A 3 6.35 1.02 -16.45
C SER A 3 6.88 -0.10 -15.55
N ASN A 4 6.86 0.08 -14.23
CA ASN A 4 7.25 -0.97 -13.28
C ASN A 4 5.95 -1.61 -12.75
N GLU A 5 5.56 -2.75 -13.31
CA GLU A 5 4.39 -3.52 -12.85
C GLU A 5 4.82 -4.46 -11.70
N LEU A 6 4.25 -4.30 -10.50
CA LEU A 6 4.39 -5.28 -9.42
C LEU A 6 3.12 -6.12 -9.34
N ARG A 7 3.21 -7.40 -9.71
CA ARG A 7 2.12 -8.37 -9.47
C ARG A 7 2.25 -8.93 -8.06
N LEU A 8 1.34 -8.54 -7.16
CA LEU A 8 1.26 -9.09 -5.81
C LEU A 8 0.16 -10.16 -5.76
N ALA A 9 0.57 -11.43 -5.81
CA ALA A 9 -0.28 -12.54 -5.42
C ALA A 9 -0.32 -12.62 -3.89
N LEU A 10 -1.34 -12.02 -3.26
CA LEU A 10 -1.60 -12.26 -1.85
C LEU A 10 -2.48 -13.50 -1.75
N GLN A 11 -1.88 -14.68 -1.58
CA GLN A 11 -2.63 -15.89 -1.24
C GLN A 11 -3.26 -15.69 0.14
N ALA A 12 -4.55 -15.38 0.16
CA ALA A 12 -5.40 -15.71 1.30
C ALA A 12 -5.60 -17.23 1.25
N GLY A 13 -4.74 -17.99 1.91
CA GLY A 13 -4.82 -19.45 1.94
C GLY A 13 -6.12 -19.91 2.62
N PHE A 14 -7.08 -20.36 1.82
CA PHE A 14 -8.23 -21.14 2.27
C PHE A 14 -7.89 -22.64 2.14
N ASP A 15 -7.63 -23.30 3.27
CA ASP A 15 -7.40 -24.75 3.35
C ASP A 15 -8.72 -25.48 3.69
N PRO A 16 -9.27 -26.31 2.76
CA PRO A 16 -10.53 -27.02 2.96
C PRO A 16 -10.47 -28.10 4.05
N ALA A 17 -9.30 -28.60 4.46
CA ALA A 17 -9.18 -29.59 5.52
C ALA A 17 -9.51 -29.02 6.92
N ARG A 18 -9.42 -27.69 7.08
CA ARG A 18 -9.80 -26.99 8.33
C ARG A 18 -11.31 -26.76 8.47
N ALA A 19 -12.10 -27.02 7.42
CA ALA A 19 -13.53 -26.75 7.38
C ALA A 19 -14.36 -27.65 8.32
N LYS A 20 -13.92 -28.90 8.56
CA LYS A 20 -14.72 -29.88 9.33
C LYS A 20 -14.66 -29.68 10.86
N ARG A 21 -13.73 -28.89 11.40
CA ARG A 21 -13.67 -28.59 12.85
C ARG A 21 -14.49 -27.37 13.30
N ARG A 22 -15.12 -26.63 12.37
CA ARG A 22 -15.78 -25.34 12.66
C ARG A 22 -17.29 -25.39 12.92
N GLN A 23 -17.97 -26.52 12.69
CA GLN A 23 -19.42 -26.57 12.86
C GLN A 23 -19.91 -26.47 14.31
N LYS A 24 -19.01 -26.60 15.32
CA LYS A 24 -19.39 -26.49 16.74
C LYS A 24 -19.08 -25.13 17.40
N ALA A 25 -18.56 -24.15 16.66
CA ALA A 25 -18.24 -22.80 17.17
C ALA A 25 -19.04 -21.70 16.45
N SER A 26 -20.27 -22.03 16.01
CA SER A 26 -21.01 -21.29 15.00
C SER A 26 -21.84 -20.09 15.50
N ALA A 27 -21.82 -19.75 16.79
CA ALA A 27 -22.69 -18.67 17.31
C ALA A 27 -21.96 -17.41 17.83
N GLU A 28 -20.65 -17.46 18.12
CA GLU A 28 -20.05 -16.37 18.94
C GLU A 28 -18.68 -15.82 18.49
N LYS A 29 -18.20 -16.15 17.29
CA LYS A 29 -16.98 -15.55 16.72
C LYS A 29 -17.22 -14.91 15.36
N LYS A 30 -18.11 -13.92 15.34
CA LYS A 30 -18.30 -12.98 14.22
C LYS A 30 -17.45 -11.71 14.43
N ALA A 31 -16.18 -11.88 14.77
CA ALA A 31 -15.20 -10.80 14.86
C ALA A 31 -13.78 -11.39 14.83
N THR A 32 -12.81 -10.67 14.25
CA THR A 32 -11.35 -10.87 14.37
C THR A 32 -10.63 -11.85 13.44
N VAL A 33 -10.79 -11.70 12.12
CA VAL A 33 -9.57 -11.57 11.29
C VAL A 33 -9.35 -10.07 11.18
N ALA A 34 -8.46 -9.50 11.99
CA ALA A 34 -8.13 -8.09 11.89
C ALA A 34 -7.72 -7.82 10.43
N ALA A 35 -8.55 -7.08 9.69
CA ALA A 35 -8.24 -6.63 8.34
C ALA A 35 -7.00 -5.74 8.47
N ARG A 36 -5.82 -6.33 8.27
CA ARG A 36 -4.57 -5.60 8.43
C ARG A 36 -4.48 -4.61 7.29
N ASP A 37 -4.20 -3.37 7.63
CA ASP A 37 -4.11 -2.34 6.62
C ASP A 37 -2.91 -2.58 5.72
N LYS A 38 -3.10 -2.32 4.42
CA LYS A 38 -2.03 -2.43 3.43
C LYS A 38 -1.67 -1.03 2.99
N GLN A 39 -0.41 -0.68 3.13
CA GLN A 39 0.11 0.61 2.69
C GLN A 39 1.12 0.40 1.57
N VAL A 40 0.95 1.17 0.50
CA VAL A 40 1.93 1.24 -0.58
C VAL A 40 2.87 2.41 -0.32
N TRP A 41 4.13 2.27 -0.72
CA TRP A 41 5.15 3.28 -0.47
C TRP A 41 6.16 3.31 -1.60
N CYS A 42 6.80 4.47 -1.76
CA CYS A 42 7.88 4.67 -2.69
C CYS A 42 9.01 5.46 -2.00
N ILE A 43 10.25 5.09 -2.26
CA ILE A 43 11.45 5.81 -1.78
C ILE A 43 12.38 6.10 -2.95
N LEU A 44 12.99 7.27 -2.95
CA LEU A 44 14.07 7.60 -3.87
C LEU A 44 15.35 6.89 -3.41
N ILE A 45 16.00 6.18 -4.33
CA ILE A 45 17.31 5.58 -4.08
C ILE A 45 18.38 6.67 -4.20
N ASN A 46 19.39 6.61 -3.33
CA ASN A 46 20.45 7.63 -3.21
C ASN A 46 19.94 9.02 -2.84
N ASP A 47 18.85 9.08 -2.08
CA ASP A 47 18.35 10.33 -1.54
C ASP A 47 19.27 10.87 -0.44
N LYS A 48 19.39 12.20 -0.35
CA LYS A 48 20.13 12.87 0.72
C LYS A 48 19.45 12.70 2.09
N VAL A 49 18.14 12.49 2.08
CA VAL A 49 17.34 12.21 3.28
C VAL A 49 17.06 10.71 3.35
N GLN A 50 17.66 10.04 4.32
CA GLN A 50 17.52 8.59 4.46
C GLN A 50 16.07 8.18 4.70
N PHE A 51 15.65 7.08 4.06
CA PHE A 51 14.33 6.45 4.20
C PHE A 51 13.16 7.40 3.97
N ARG A 52 13.38 8.52 3.28
CA ARG A 52 12.32 9.47 2.95
C ARG A 52 11.35 8.82 1.97
N MET A 53 10.08 8.85 2.34
CA MET A 53 9.02 8.51 1.42
C MET A 53 8.90 9.62 0.37
N GLN A 54 9.04 9.22 -0.90
CA GLN A 54 9.01 10.11 -2.03
C GLN A 54 8.51 9.35 -3.26
N TRP A 55 7.42 9.85 -3.84
CA TRP A 55 6.92 9.37 -5.12
C TRP A 55 7.65 10.04 -6.29
N PRO A 56 7.83 9.32 -7.41
CA PRO A 56 8.39 9.89 -8.63
C PRO A 56 7.47 10.99 -9.20
N GLN A 57 8.04 11.86 -10.03
CA GLN A 57 7.25 12.85 -10.75
C GLN A 57 6.19 12.18 -11.64
N TYR A 58 5.02 12.81 -11.70
CA TYR A 58 3.84 12.32 -12.43
C TYR A 58 3.49 10.85 -12.12
N ALA A 59 3.63 10.45 -10.86
CA ALA A 59 3.26 9.11 -10.41
C ALA A 59 1.74 8.88 -10.55
N GLU A 60 1.36 7.82 -11.26
CA GLU A 60 -0.02 7.33 -11.25
C GLU A 60 -0.03 5.89 -10.74
N LEU A 61 -0.70 5.71 -9.61
CA LEU A 61 -0.88 4.41 -9.00
C LEU A 61 -2.27 3.88 -9.34
N GLN A 62 -2.35 2.62 -9.75
CA GLN A 62 -3.61 1.91 -9.89
C GLN A 62 -3.59 0.60 -9.09
N VAL A 63 -4.71 0.30 -8.46
CA VAL A 63 -4.93 -0.95 -7.73
C VAL A 63 -6.17 -1.61 -8.32
N ASN A 64 -5.99 -2.78 -8.95
CA ASN A 64 -7.04 -3.48 -9.69
C ASN A 64 -7.73 -2.61 -10.77
N GLY A 65 -6.98 -1.68 -11.36
CA GLY A 65 -7.50 -0.70 -12.34
C GLY A 65 -8.13 0.55 -11.73
N ILE A 66 -8.28 0.61 -10.40
CA ILE A 66 -8.80 1.79 -9.69
C ILE A 66 -7.64 2.77 -9.43
N PRO A 67 -7.71 4.03 -9.89
CA PRO A 67 -6.68 5.01 -9.62
C PRO A 67 -6.64 5.39 -8.13
N VAL A 68 -5.44 5.46 -7.55
CA VAL A 68 -5.21 5.84 -6.16
C VAL A 68 -4.26 7.03 -6.13
N ARG A 69 -4.70 8.13 -5.50
CA ARG A 69 -3.88 9.34 -5.39
C ARG A 69 -2.72 9.09 -4.42
N VAL A 70 -1.49 9.37 -4.87
CA VAL A 70 -0.25 9.16 -4.11
C VAL A 70 0.48 10.46 -3.74
N MET A 71 0.17 11.58 -4.40
CA MET A 71 0.83 12.86 -4.17
C MET A 71 -0.20 13.98 -3.94
N THR A 72 0.09 14.86 -2.99
CA THR A 72 -0.69 16.08 -2.74
C THR A 72 -0.14 17.29 -3.49
N ARG A 73 1.15 17.27 -3.83
CA ARG A 73 1.85 18.30 -4.59
C ARG A 73 1.65 18.15 -6.11
N PRO A 74 1.85 19.22 -6.91
CA PRO A 74 1.93 19.14 -8.37
C PRO A 74 2.93 18.08 -8.85
N GLY A 75 2.58 17.37 -9.92
CA GLY A 75 3.36 16.21 -10.41
C GLY A 75 4.80 16.55 -10.84
N SER A 76 5.08 17.80 -11.20
CA SER A 76 6.41 18.30 -11.54
C SER A 76 7.25 18.69 -10.32
N GLN A 77 6.63 18.90 -9.15
CA GLN A 77 7.33 19.43 -7.99
C GLN A 77 8.23 18.38 -7.34
N LEU A 78 9.49 18.75 -7.06
CA LEU A 78 10.42 17.96 -6.27
C LEU A 78 10.27 18.26 -4.78
N LEU A 79 10.52 17.26 -3.93
CA LEU A 79 10.56 17.47 -2.49
C LEU A 79 11.88 18.17 -2.10
N GLY A 80 11.74 19.33 -1.44
CA GLY A 80 12.86 19.95 -0.72
C GLY A 80 13.30 19.11 0.48
N ILE A 81 14.36 19.52 1.18
CA ILE A 81 14.98 18.73 2.26
C ILE A 81 14.02 18.30 3.38
N ASN A 82 13.00 19.12 3.68
CA ASN A 82 11.99 18.83 4.70
C ASN A 82 10.71 18.20 4.16
N GLY A 83 10.55 18.09 2.84
CA GLY A 83 9.37 17.51 2.22
C GLY A 83 9.33 16.01 2.40
N ARG A 84 8.15 15.44 2.63
CA ARG A 84 7.88 13.99 2.66
C ARG A 84 6.54 13.74 1.98
N ASP A 85 6.43 12.63 1.27
CA ASP A 85 5.13 12.16 0.80
C ASP A 85 4.55 11.12 1.73
N ASP A 86 3.24 10.90 1.61
CA ASP A 86 2.53 9.85 2.30
C ASP A 86 2.31 8.62 1.41
N GLY A 87 2.11 7.48 2.06
CA GLY A 87 1.79 6.22 1.40
C GLY A 87 0.29 5.94 1.56
N PRO A 88 -0.50 5.87 0.49
CA PRO A 88 -1.93 5.62 0.65
C PRO A 88 -2.18 4.20 1.17
N LEU A 89 -3.24 4.07 1.98
CA LEU A 89 -3.79 2.79 2.34
C LEU A 89 -4.59 2.25 1.14
N VAL A 90 -4.28 1.03 0.72
CA VAL A 90 -4.94 0.36 -0.42
C VAL A 90 -5.86 -0.76 0.03
N THR A 91 -6.13 -0.85 1.34
CA THR A 91 -7.00 -1.87 1.95
C THR A 91 -8.38 -1.88 1.31
N THR A 92 -8.97 -0.70 1.05
CA THR A 92 -10.30 -0.54 0.45
C THR A 92 -10.35 -0.91 -1.03
N CYS A 93 -9.23 -0.79 -1.74
CA CYS A 93 -9.10 -1.16 -3.16
C CYS A 93 -8.68 -2.63 -3.34
N SER A 94 -8.41 -3.35 -2.24
CA SER A 94 -7.97 -4.74 -2.25
C SER A 94 -9.16 -5.70 -2.24
N ARG A 95 -9.06 -6.77 -3.02
CA ARG A 95 -10.01 -7.89 -3.03
C ARG A 95 -9.36 -9.18 -2.56
N GLU A 96 -10.16 -10.19 -2.26
CA GLU A 96 -9.66 -11.54 -2.00
C GLU A 96 -8.94 -12.10 -3.25
N GLY A 97 -7.83 -12.82 -3.03
CA GLY A 97 -6.98 -13.33 -4.11
C GLY A 97 -5.93 -12.34 -4.63
N ILE A 98 -5.59 -12.45 -5.91
CA ILE A 98 -4.50 -11.70 -6.54
C ILE A 98 -4.95 -10.25 -6.81
N ASN A 99 -4.15 -9.29 -6.33
CA ASN A 99 -4.37 -7.87 -6.54
C ASN A 99 -3.29 -7.32 -7.48
N LYS A 100 -3.69 -6.64 -8.54
CA LYS A 100 -2.75 -5.99 -9.46
C LYS A 100 -2.45 -4.58 -8.96
N ILE A 101 -1.18 -4.24 -8.77
CA ILE A 101 -0.75 -2.88 -8.43
C ILE A 101 0.22 -2.40 -9.52
N SER A 102 -0.12 -1.30 -10.18
CA SER A 102 0.70 -0.72 -11.24
C SER A 102 1.03 0.72 -10.94
N LEU A 103 2.29 1.09 -11.19
CA LEU A 103 2.80 2.44 -11.02
C LEU A 103 3.38 2.94 -12.36
N SER A 104 2.75 3.96 -12.94
CA SER A 104 3.32 4.74 -14.04
C SER A 104 4.06 5.96 -13.47
N ARG A 105 5.07 6.47 -14.19
CA ARG A 105 5.85 7.65 -13.78
C ARG A 105 6.54 8.31 -14.96
N VAL A 106 6.87 9.59 -14.81
CA VAL A 106 7.74 10.34 -15.72
C VAL A 106 8.88 10.95 -14.90
N ASP A 107 9.86 10.10 -14.59
CA ASP A 107 11.01 10.46 -13.75
C ASP A 107 12.21 9.58 -14.11
N ALA A 108 13.39 10.19 -14.26
CA ALA A 108 14.62 9.49 -14.62
C ALA A 108 15.34 8.88 -13.40
N ARG A 109 15.01 9.32 -12.18
CA ARG A 109 15.66 8.84 -10.96
C ARG A 109 15.21 7.42 -10.62
N THR A 110 16.04 6.74 -9.84
CA THR A 110 15.77 5.36 -9.41
C THR A 110 14.95 5.36 -8.12
N PHE A 111 13.84 4.65 -8.12
CA PHE A 111 12.97 4.52 -6.95
C PHE A 111 12.81 3.05 -6.58
N CYS A 112 12.67 2.80 -5.28
CA CYS A 112 12.15 1.55 -4.77
C CYS A 112 10.67 1.73 -4.42
N PHE A 113 9.85 0.76 -4.82
CA PHE A 113 8.41 0.75 -4.64
C PHE A 113 8.02 -0.56 -3.96
N GLY A 114 7.15 -0.49 -2.97
CA GLY A 114 6.79 -1.66 -2.17
C GLY A 114 5.45 -1.53 -1.47
N VAL A 115 5.06 -2.63 -0.83
CA VAL A 115 3.83 -2.73 -0.03
C VAL A 115 4.19 -3.28 1.33
N ARG A 116 3.61 -2.69 2.37
CA ARG A 116 3.77 -3.15 3.75
C ARG A 116 2.41 -3.36 4.40
N ILE A 117 2.38 -4.29 5.35
CA ILE A 117 1.23 -4.49 6.21
C ILE A 117 1.42 -3.58 7.43
N VAL A 118 0.46 -2.70 7.67
CA VAL A 118 0.44 -1.78 8.81
C VAL A 118 -0.58 -2.29 9.81
N ARG A 119 -0.19 -2.34 11.08
CA ARG A 119 -1.13 -2.56 12.19
C ARG A 119 -1.55 -1.18 12.70
N ARG A 120 -2.86 -0.91 12.72
CA ARG A 120 -3.38 0.21 13.51
C ARG A 120 -3.29 -0.18 14.98
N THR A 121 -2.28 0.31 15.67
CA THR A 121 -2.22 0.29 17.13
C THR A 121 -1.70 1.62 17.63
N VAL A 122 -2.48 2.71 17.50
CA VAL A 122 -2.55 3.81 18.47
C VAL A 122 -3.87 4.59 18.24
N PRO A 123 -4.67 4.92 19.26
CA PRO A 123 -5.61 6.04 19.15
C PRO A 123 -4.80 7.31 18.87
N GLN A 124 -5.14 8.03 17.81
CA GLN A 124 -4.57 9.34 17.51
C GLN A 124 -4.72 10.22 18.75
N VAL A 125 -3.61 10.58 19.41
CA VAL A 125 -3.65 11.67 20.39
C VAL A 125 -3.66 12.95 19.57
N LEU A 126 -4.86 13.50 19.39
CA LEU A 126 -5.05 14.89 18.97
C LEU A 126 -4.54 15.76 20.11
N PHE A 127 -3.32 16.30 19.99
CA PHE A 127 -2.96 17.47 20.76
C PHE A 127 -3.63 18.66 20.10
N ILE A 128 -4.59 19.22 20.83
CA ILE A 128 -5.26 20.51 20.59
C ILE A 128 -4.32 21.65 20.94
#